data_AF-A0AAP0DRJ9-F1
#
_entry.id   AF-A0AAP0DRJ9-F1
#
_cell.length_a   1.000
_cell.length_b   1.000
_cell.length_c   1.000
_cell.angle_alpha   90.00
_cell.angle_beta   90.00
_cell.angle_gamma   90.00
#
_symmetry.space_group_name_H-M   'P 1'
#
loop_
_entity.id
_entity.type
_entity.pdbx_description
1 polymer ?
#
loop_
_entity_poly.entity_id
_entity_poly.type
_entity_poly.pdbx_seq_one_letter_code
_entity_poly.pdbx_strand_id
1 'polypeptide(L)'
;MPREVSDHCPIILDCGGPDFGPIPFKCYNSWHGMKDFDSTVRLGYAVAPGDCEPDRELQLKLKNIKKGLKSWWINVKEKEFGRIKEAKKRVDELEVLGESRMLTDGELQERLELVKSIAEWEKNRNMDIKQKAKIKFTKSKDLISSIWRREDLGFGIWTYFIPLD
;
A
#
# COMPACT_ATOMS: atom_id res chain seq x y z
N MET A 1 47.49 3.49 40.30
CA MET A 1 46.27 2.65 40.21
C MET A 1 46.21 2.07 38.80
N PRO A 2 46.14 0.73 38.63
CA PRO A 2 45.96 0.14 37.31
C PRO A 2 44.49 0.25 36.88
N ARG A 3 44.26 0.62 35.62
CA ARG A 3 42.96 0.71 34.96
C ARG A 3 42.57 -0.68 34.49
N GLU A 4 41.81 -1.40 35.30
CA GLU A 4 41.38 -2.76 34.96
C GLU A 4 39.99 -2.71 34.33
N VAL A 5 39.95 -3.16 33.08
CA VAL A 5 38.80 -3.64 32.27
C VAL A 5 37.65 -2.64 32.10
N SER A 6 37.65 -1.97 30.95
CA SER A 6 36.44 -1.33 30.45
C SER A 6 35.50 -2.41 29.90
N ASP A 7 34.32 -2.58 30.49
CA ASP A 7 33.20 -3.41 29.99
C ASP A 7 32.58 -2.84 28.69
N HIS A 8 33.43 -2.35 27.79
CA HIS A 8 32.99 -1.91 26.48
C HIS A 8 32.73 -3.14 25.62
N CYS A 9 31.50 -3.63 25.63
CA CYS A 9 30.94 -4.34 24.48
C CYS A 9 30.83 -3.32 23.33
N PRO A 10 31.69 -3.37 22.29
CA PRO A 10 31.46 -2.55 21.12
C PRO A 10 30.12 -2.95 20.51
N ILE A 11 29.25 -1.98 20.25
CA ILE A 11 28.03 -2.19 19.48
C ILE A 11 28.48 -2.50 18.05
N ILE A 12 28.52 -3.78 17.71
CA ILE A 12 28.78 -4.22 16.34
C ILE A 12 27.50 -3.96 15.54
N LEU A 13 27.52 -2.93 14.72
CA LEU A 13 26.47 -2.63 13.77
C LEU A 13 26.59 -3.62 12.59
N ASP A 14 25.83 -4.70 12.64
CA ASP A 14 25.68 -5.60 11.49
C ASP A 14 24.78 -4.91 10.44
N CYS A 15 25.43 -4.36 9.40
CA CYS A 15 24.76 -3.81 8.23
C CYS A 15 24.38 -4.89 7.20
N GLY A 16 24.50 -6.17 7.54
CA GLY A 16 23.84 -7.25 6.83
C GLY A 16 22.33 -7.02 6.87
N GLY A 17 21.78 -6.40 5.83
CA GLY A 17 20.35 -6.23 5.68
C GLY A 17 19.67 -7.59 5.90
N PRO A 18 18.70 -7.72 6.82
CA PRO A 18 18.10 -9.01 7.07
C PRO A 18 17.48 -9.52 5.77
N ASP A 19 17.91 -10.70 5.31
CA ASP A 19 17.25 -11.37 4.20
C ASP A 19 15.92 -11.94 4.71
N PHE A 20 14.91 -11.07 4.72
CA PHE A 20 13.52 -11.44 5.08
C PHE A 20 12.87 -12.35 4.02
N GLY A 21 13.65 -12.87 3.08
CA GLY A 21 13.20 -13.71 2.00
C GLY A 21 12.40 -12.95 0.94
N PRO A 22 11.77 -13.68 0.01
CA PRO A 22 11.01 -13.08 -1.07
C PRO A 22 9.86 -12.21 -0.55
N ILE A 23 9.75 -10.99 -1.08
CA ILE A 23 8.67 -10.06 -0.72
C ILE A 23 7.31 -10.73 -1.01
N PRO A 24 6.43 -10.88 -0.01
CA PRO A 24 5.13 -11.49 -0.22
C PRO A 24 4.27 -10.63 -1.16
N PHE A 25 3.45 -11.28 -1.98
CA PHE A 25 2.47 -10.58 -2.81
C PHE A 25 1.44 -9.88 -1.91
N LYS A 26 1.14 -8.62 -2.21
CA LYS A 26 0.19 -7.80 -1.44
C LYS A 26 -1.08 -7.57 -2.25
N CYS A 27 -2.22 -7.99 -1.69
CA CYS A 27 -3.54 -7.58 -2.13
C CYS A 27 -3.92 -6.29 -1.39
N TYR A 28 -4.36 -5.26 -2.12
CA TYR A 28 -4.84 -4.02 -1.49
C TYR A 28 -6.33 -4.11 -1.22
N ASN A 29 -6.77 -3.52 -0.11
CA ASN A 29 -8.20 -3.51 0.23
C ASN A 29 -9.03 -2.75 -0.80
N SER A 30 -8.43 -1.77 -1.49
CA SER A 30 -9.07 -1.03 -2.59
C SER A 30 -9.46 -1.92 -3.77
N TRP A 31 -8.85 -3.11 -3.92
CA TRP A 31 -9.09 -3.99 -5.06
C TRP A 31 -10.41 -4.76 -4.97
N HIS A 32 -10.90 -5.04 -3.76
CA HIS A 32 -12.06 -5.93 -3.56
C HIS A 32 -13.37 -5.39 -4.16
N GLY A 33 -13.48 -4.07 -4.35
CA GLY A 33 -14.64 -3.42 -4.99
C GLY A 33 -14.43 -3.10 -6.48
N MET A 34 -13.26 -3.41 -7.04
CA MET A 34 -12.96 -3.06 -8.42
C MET A 34 -13.54 -4.10 -9.38
N LYS A 35 -14.00 -3.61 -10.53
CA LYS A 35 -14.49 -4.45 -11.61
C LYS A 35 -13.40 -5.46 -12.02
N ASP A 36 -13.83 -6.68 -12.29
CA ASP A 36 -13.00 -7.79 -12.77
C ASP A 36 -11.94 -8.32 -11.78
N PHE A 37 -11.93 -7.84 -10.53
CA PHE A 37 -11.04 -8.39 -9.49
C PHE A 37 -11.38 -9.86 -9.18
N ASP A 38 -12.63 -10.12 -8.79
CA ASP A 38 -13.09 -11.46 -8.39
C ASP A 38 -12.99 -12.47 -9.55
N SER A 39 -13.34 -12.06 -10.76
CA SER A 39 -13.20 -12.89 -11.96
C SER A 39 -11.74 -13.23 -12.26
N THR A 40 -10.82 -12.29 -12.08
CA THR A 40 -9.37 -12.52 -12.25
C THR A 40 -8.85 -13.54 -11.24
N VAL A 41 -9.30 -13.46 -9.99
CA VAL A 41 -8.91 -14.41 -8.93
C VAL A 41 -9.45 -15.81 -9.25
N ARG A 42 -10.73 -15.92 -9.62
CA ARG A 42 -11.37 -17.20 -9.98
C ARG A 42 -10.69 -17.84 -11.19
N LEU A 43 -10.39 -17.06 -12.22
CA LEU A 43 -9.68 -17.54 -13.40
C LEU A 43 -8.31 -18.09 -13.04
N GLY A 44 -7.55 -17.37 -12.20
CA GLY A 44 -6.26 -17.84 -11.72
C GLY A 44 -6.34 -19.11 -10.88
N TYR A 45 -7.40 -19.26 -10.07
CA TYR A 45 -7.64 -20.45 -9.25
C TYR A 45 -8.07 -21.67 -10.07
N ALA A 46 -8.87 -21.47 -11.11
CA ALA A 46 -9.40 -22.53 -11.97
C ALA A 46 -8.32 -23.23 -12.80
N VAL A 47 -7.15 -22.60 -13.00
CA VAL A 47 -6.01 -23.24 -13.63
C VAL A 47 -5.39 -24.23 -12.66
N ALA A 48 -5.89 -25.47 -12.70
CA ALA A 48 -5.32 -26.59 -11.99
C ALA A 48 -4.04 -27.06 -12.71
N PRO A 49 -2.91 -27.18 -12.01
CA PRO A 49 -1.84 -28.04 -12.49
C PRO A 49 -2.37 -29.49 -12.49
N GLY A 50 -1.91 -30.32 -13.44
CA GLY A 50 -2.24 -31.75 -13.46
C GLY A 50 -1.74 -32.50 -12.21
N ASP A 51 -1.65 -33.82 -12.26
CA ASP A 51 -1.19 -34.64 -11.12
C ASP A 51 0.10 -34.10 -10.49
N CYS A 52 -0.03 -33.51 -9.31
CA CYS A 52 1.07 -32.98 -8.52
C CYS A 52 0.72 -33.03 -7.03
N GLU A 53 1.75 -32.96 -6.19
CA GLU A 53 1.56 -32.94 -4.73
C GLU A 53 0.72 -31.74 -4.29
N PRO A 54 -0.13 -31.88 -3.26
CA PRO A 54 -1.03 -30.82 -2.80
C PRO A 54 -0.35 -29.46 -2.54
N ASP A 55 0.86 -29.48 -1.96
CA ASP A 55 1.63 -28.26 -1.70
C ASP A 55 2.07 -27.57 -3.00
N ARG A 56 2.46 -28.37 -4.00
CA ARG A 56 2.85 -27.88 -5.32
C ARG A 56 1.64 -27.35 -6.08
N GLU A 57 0.48 -28.00 -5.94
CA GLU A 57 -0.78 -27.54 -6.50
C GLU A 57 -1.16 -26.15 -5.96
N LEU A 58 -1.14 -25.99 -4.63
CA LEU A 58 -1.41 -24.72 -3.97
C LEU A 58 -0.43 -23.63 -4.44
N GLN A 59 0.87 -23.94 -4.49
CA GLN A 59 1.88 -22.99 -4.94
C GLN A 59 1.62 -22.52 -6.38
N LEU A 60 1.23 -23.42 -7.29
CA LEU A 60 0.94 -23.10 -8.68
C LEU A 60 -0.34 -22.27 -8.82
N LYS A 61 -1.40 -22.58 -8.08
CA LYS A 61 -2.62 -21.77 -8.02
C LYS A 61 -2.32 -20.35 -7.55
N LEU A 62 -1.56 -20.19 -6.47
CA LEU A 62 -1.15 -18.87 -5.96
C LEU A 62 -0.28 -18.10 -6.97
N LYS A 63 0.62 -18.79 -7.70
CA LYS A 63 1.41 -18.19 -8.79
C LYS A 63 0.51 -17.69 -9.92
N ASN A 64 -0.49 -18.47 -10.32
CA ASN A 64 -1.44 -18.10 -11.38
C ASN A 64 -2.30 -16.90 -10.99
N ILE A 65 -2.86 -16.91 -9.77
CA ILE A 65 -3.61 -15.77 -9.22
C ILE A 65 -2.72 -14.52 -9.18
N LYS A 66 -1.49 -14.63 -8.66
CA LYS A 66 -0.52 -13.52 -8.61
C LYS A 66 -0.25 -12.95 -10.00
N LYS A 67 -0.05 -13.80 -11.01
CA LYS A 67 0.20 -13.38 -12.39
C LYS A 67 -1.02 -12.66 -12.97
N GLY A 68 -2.20 -13.24 -12.83
CA GLY A 68 -3.47 -12.64 -13.28
C GLY A 68 -3.70 -11.27 -12.65
N LEU A 69 -3.61 -11.18 -11.32
CA LEU A 69 -3.78 -9.92 -10.59
C LEU A 69 -2.75 -8.87 -10.96
N LYS A 70 -1.49 -9.25 -11.22
CA LYS A 70 -0.46 -8.30 -11.66
C LYS A 70 -0.80 -7.69 -13.02
N SER A 71 -1.20 -8.50 -13.99
CA SER A 71 -1.60 -8.02 -15.32
C SER A 71 -2.87 -7.18 -15.25
N TRP A 72 -3.89 -7.64 -14.52
CA TRP A 72 -5.13 -6.90 -14.28
C TRP A 72 -4.84 -5.53 -13.65
N TRP A 73 -4.01 -5.47 -12.60
CA TRP A 73 -3.70 -4.22 -11.91
C TRP A 73 -2.97 -3.21 -12.78
N ILE A 74 -2.07 -3.66 -13.66
CA ILE A 74 -1.39 -2.76 -14.63
C ILE A 74 -2.44 -2.08 -15.52
N ASN A 75 -3.36 -2.86 -16.09
CA ASN A 75 -4.42 -2.34 -16.96
C ASN A 75 -5.38 -1.39 -16.22
N VAL A 76 -5.80 -1.76 -15.00
CA VAL A 76 -6.67 -0.90 -14.18
C VAL A 76 -5.97 0.41 -13.85
N LYS A 77 -4.71 0.35 -13.43
CA LYS A 77 -3.94 1.53 -13.06
C LYS A 77 -3.79 2.50 -14.24
N GLU A 78 -3.54 1.98 -15.44
CA GLU A 78 -3.41 2.81 -16.64
C GLU A 78 -4.73 3.51 -16.99
N LYS A 79 -5.84 2.77 -17.01
CA LYS A 79 -7.18 3.32 -17.28
C LYS A 79 -7.60 4.36 -16.24
N GLU A 80 -7.45 4.04 -14.96
CA GLU A 80 -7.79 4.94 -13.85
C GLU A 80 -6.92 6.20 -13.87
N PHE A 81 -5.63 6.08 -14.15
CA PHE A 81 -4.74 7.23 -14.25
C PHE A 81 -5.10 8.14 -15.42
N GLY A 82 -5.45 7.57 -16.57
CA GLY A 82 -5.98 8.32 -17.72
C GLY A 82 -7.24 9.10 -17.36
N ARG A 83 -8.24 8.42 -16.81
CA ARG A 83 -9.52 9.02 -16.39
C ARG A 83 -9.33 10.16 -15.40
N ILE A 84 -8.49 9.98 -14.38
CA ILE A 84 -8.23 11.01 -13.37
C ILE A 84 -7.43 12.18 -13.93
N LYS A 85 -6.50 11.93 -14.85
CA LYS A 85 -5.75 12.99 -15.55
C LYS A 85 -6.70 13.87 -16.37
N GLU A 86 -7.62 13.25 -17.12
CA GLU A 86 -8.64 13.95 -17.89
C GLU A 86 -9.59 14.73 -16.98
N ALA A 87 -10.06 14.12 -15.88
CA ALA A 87 -10.90 14.80 -14.91
C ALA A 87 -10.22 16.04 -14.31
N LYS A 88 -8.93 15.94 -13.94
CA LYS A 88 -8.14 17.08 -13.44
C LYS A 88 -8.01 18.18 -14.47
N LYS A 89 -7.73 17.82 -15.73
CA LYS A 89 -7.66 18.78 -16.84
C LYS A 89 -9.00 19.50 -17.03
N ARG A 90 -10.12 18.77 -17.00
CA ARG A 90 -11.45 19.36 -17.15
C ARG A 90 -11.81 20.31 -16.02
N VAL A 91 -11.43 19.98 -14.78
CA VAL A 91 -11.59 20.89 -13.64
C VAL A 91 -10.79 22.18 -13.84
N ASP A 92 -9.54 22.08 -14.29
CA ASP A 92 -8.68 23.23 -14.58
C ASP A 92 -9.27 24.13 -15.68
N GLU A 93 -9.79 23.53 -16.76
CA GLU A 93 -10.52 24.25 -17.81
C GLU A 93 -11.74 25.02 -17.28
N LEU A 94 -12.51 24.40 -16.37
CA LEU A 94 -13.67 25.03 -15.73
C LEU A 94 -13.25 26.16 -14.77
N GLU A 95 -12.09 26.05 -14.11
CA GLU A 95 -11.55 27.10 -13.26
C GLU A 95 -11.14 28.34 -14.08
N VAL A 96 -10.42 28.14 -15.19
CA VAL A 96 -10.07 29.22 -16.14
C VAL A 96 -11.32 29.88 -16.74
N LEU A 97 -12.33 29.09 -17.11
CA LEU A 97 -13.60 29.65 -17.60
C LEU A 97 -14.30 30.49 -16.52
N GLY A 98 -14.26 30.05 -15.26
CA GLY A 98 -14.82 30.77 -14.12
C GLY A 98 -14.14 32.11 -13.83
N GLU A 99 -12.86 32.27 -14.20
CA GLU A 99 -12.16 33.56 -14.12
C GLU A 99 -12.65 34.56 -15.19
N SER A 100 -13.04 34.05 -16.36
CA SER A 100 -13.47 34.87 -17.49
C SER A 100 -14.96 35.24 -17.46
N ARG A 101 -15.82 34.34 -16.96
CA ARG A 101 -17.27 34.51 -16.89
C ARG A 101 -17.87 33.72 -15.73
N MET A 102 -19.10 34.04 -15.36
CA MET A 102 -19.88 33.18 -14.47
C MET A 102 -20.13 31.82 -15.13
N LEU A 103 -19.88 30.75 -14.38
CA LEU A 103 -20.20 29.39 -14.79
C LEU A 103 -21.71 29.18 -14.75
N THR A 104 -22.20 28.35 -15.67
CA THR A 104 -23.60 27.91 -15.65
C THR A 104 -23.81 26.87 -14.54
N ASP A 105 -25.06 26.69 -14.10
CA ASP A 105 -25.38 25.69 -13.07
C ASP A 105 -24.96 24.27 -13.47
N GLY A 106 -25.04 23.95 -14.78
CA GLY A 106 -24.58 22.66 -15.31
C GLY A 106 -23.06 22.47 -15.19
N GLU A 107 -22.28 23.50 -15.51
CA GLU A 107 -20.81 23.48 -15.37
C GLU A 107 -20.37 23.43 -13.92
N LEU A 108 -21.10 24.10 -13.03
CA LEU A 108 -20.85 24.05 -11.59
C LEU A 108 -21.09 22.64 -11.04
N GLN A 109 -22.18 22.00 -11.45
CA GLN A 109 -22.49 20.62 -11.09
C GLN A 109 -21.45 19.65 -11.65
N GLU A 110 -21.04 19.81 -12.91
CA GLU A 110 -19.98 19.01 -13.53
C GLU A 110 -18.67 19.10 -12.73
N ARG A 111 -18.22 20.32 -12.41
CA ARG A 111 -17.02 20.55 -11.60
C ARG A 111 -17.11 19.82 -10.26
N LEU A 112 -18.25 19.91 -9.59
CA LEU A 112 -18.48 19.30 -8.29
C LEU A 112 -18.40 17.77 -8.36
N GLU A 113 -18.96 17.15 -9.39
CA GLU A 113 -18.88 15.71 -9.62
C GLU A 113 -17.45 15.24 -9.93
N LEU A 114 -16.72 15.99 -10.77
CA LEU A 114 -15.32 15.70 -11.10
C LEU A 114 -14.42 15.79 -9.87
N VAL A 115 -14.56 16.85 -9.06
CA VAL A 115 -13.80 17.03 -7.82
C VAL A 115 -14.10 15.91 -6.83
N LYS A 116 -15.36 15.49 -6.68
CA LYS A 116 -15.73 14.34 -5.85
C LYS A 116 -15.06 13.05 -6.31
N SER A 117 -15.10 12.76 -7.61
CA SER A 117 -14.48 11.58 -8.22
C SER A 117 -12.96 11.56 -7.99
N ILE A 118 -12.28 12.70 -8.18
CA ILE A 118 -10.85 12.85 -7.91
C ILE A 118 -10.55 12.60 -6.42
N ALA A 119 -11.31 13.19 -5.52
CA ALA A 119 -11.12 13.03 -4.07
C ALA A 119 -11.29 11.58 -3.61
N GLU A 120 -12.28 10.86 -4.15
CA GLU A 120 -12.49 9.44 -3.86
C GLU A 120 -11.30 8.58 -4.33
N TRP A 121 -10.81 8.85 -5.55
CA TRP A 121 -9.63 8.16 -6.06
C TRP A 121 -8.38 8.42 -5.21
N GLU A 122 -8.15 9.67 -4.78
CA GLU A 122 -7.02 10.02 -3.91
C GLU A 122 -7.14 9.38 -2.52
N LYS A 123 -8.34 9.29 -1.97
CA LYS A 123 -8.62 8.56 -0.72
C LYS A 123 -8.23 7.09 -0.85
N ASN A 124 -8.63 6.41 -1.92
CA ASN A 124 -8.30 5.00 -2.16
C ASN A 124 -6.79 4.80 -2.33
N ARG A 125 -6.14 5.66 -3.14
CA ARG A 125 -4.68 5.66 -3.29
C ARG A 125 -3.95 5.86 -1.96
N ASN A 126 -4.43 6.75 -1.12
CA ASN A 126 -3.84 7.01 0.19
C ASN A 126 -4.02 5.82 1.15
N MET A 127 -5.15 5.11 1.10
CA MET A 127 -5.33 3.86 1.86
C MET A 127 -4.30 2.80 1.44
N ASP A 128 -4.07 2.65 0.13
CA ASP A 128 -3.09 1.69 -0.39
C ASP A 128 -1.66 2.06 0.02
N ILE A 129 -1.32 3.35 0.00
CA ILE A 129 -0.01 3.84 0.47
C ILE A 129 0.17 3.53 1.97
N LYS A 130 -0.86 3.76 2.79
CA LYS A 130 -0.82 3.43 4.22
C LYS A 130 -0.63 1.93 4.45
N GLN A 131 -1.34 1.10 3.71
CA GLN A 131 -1.18 -0.36 3.77
C GLN A 131 0.23 -0.79 3.34
N LYS A 132 0.80 -0.17 2.29
CA LYS A 132 2.18 -0.42 1.85
C LYS A 132 3.20 -0.09 2.92
N ALA A 133 3.04 1.07 3.55
CA ALA A 133 3.90 1.56 4.61
C ALA A 133 3.70 0.81 5.95
N LYS A 134 2.83 -0.22 6.00
CA LYS A 134 2.45 -0.94 7.23
C LYS A 134 1.99 0.01 8.35
N ILE A 135 1.38 1.13 7.97
CA ILE A 135 0.82 2.09 8.93
C ILE A 135 -0.40 1.41 9.54
N LYS A 136 -0.22 0.75 10.69
CA LYS A 136 -1.33 0.47 11.61
C LYS A 136 -1.98 1.83 11.89
N PHE A 137 -3.31 1.92 11.77
CA PHE A 137 -4.06 3.14 12.06
C PHE A 137 -3.75 3.63 13.49
N THR A 138 -2.74 4.47 13.66
CA THR A 138 -2.53 5.23 14.88
C THR A 138 -3.49 6.41 14.78
N LYS A 139 -4.69 6.25 15.35
CA LYS A 139 -5.54 7.38 15.70
C LYS A 139 -4.81 8.19 16.78
N SER A 140 -3.94 9.11 16.38
CA SER A 140 -3.73 10.39 17.05
C SER A 140 -2.71 11.19 16.25
N LYS A 141 -3.09 12.42 15.87
CA LYS A 141 -2.18 13.40 15.24
C LYS A 141 -1.02 13.81 16.15
N ASP A 142 -1.04 13.40 17.42
CA ASP A 142 -0.05 13.76 18.43
C ASP A 142 1.13 12.77 18.51
N LEU A 143 1.02 11.59 17.88
CA LEU A 143 2.05 10.55 18.00
C LEU A 143 3.16 10.62 16.95
N ILE A 144 2.94 11.34 15.84
CA ILE A 144 3.95 11.48 14.78
C ILE A 144 5.04 12.49 15.20
N SER A 145 4.68 13.51 15.98
CA SER A 145 5.64 14.48 16.51
C SER A 145 6.52 13.90 17.62
N SER A 146 6.06 12.90 18.37
CA SER A 146 6.85 12.24 19.42
C SER A 146 7.89 11.25 18.90
N ILE A 147 7.76 10.75 17.66
CA ILE A 147 8.68 9.77 17.08
C ILE A 147 10.02 10.41 16.65
N TRP A 148 10.08 11.73 16.51
CA TRP A 148 11.33 12.48 16.24
C TRP A 148 11.95 13.11 17.49
N ARG A 149 11.42 12.83 18.69
CA ARG A 149 11.91 13.42 19.94
C ARG A 149 11.91 12.42 21.09
N ARG A 150 12.64 11.31 20.94
CA ARG A 150 13.11 10.53 22.08
C ARG A 150 14.27 9.58 21.71
N GLU A 151 15.39 10.15 21.31
CA GLU A 151 16.69 9.58 21.67
C GLU A 151 17.07 10.26 22.98
N ASP A 152 17.00 9.51 24.08
CA ASP A 152 17.89 9.58 25.24
C ASP A 152 17.28 8.75 26.38
N LEU A 153 18.13 7.91 26.99
CA LEU A 153 17.94 7.08 28.20
C LEU A 153 17.55 5.60 27.97
N GLY A 154 18.57 4.79 27.63
CA GLY A 154 19.11 3.66 28.43
C GLY A 154 18.21 2.57 29.05
N PHE A 155 18.69 1.31 28.89
CA PHE A 155 18.27 0.03 29.52
C PHE A 155 16.96 -0.57 28.96
N GLY A 156 16.81 -1.83 28.55
CA GLY A 156 17.62 -3.05 28.46
C GLY A 156 16.65 -4.26 28.37
N ILE A 157 16.79 -5.12 27.35
CA ILE A 157 16.52 -6.59 27.25
C ILE A 157 15.10 -7.07 27.75
N TRP A 158 14.25 -7.77 26.98
CA TRP A 158 14.30 -9.22 26.69
C TRP A 158 13.33 -9.64 25.58
N THR A 159 13.85 -10.47 24.68
CA THR A 159 13.14 -11.42 23.82
C THR A 159 12.66 -12.64 24.61
N TYR A 160 11.43 -13.11 24.37
CA TYR A 160 10.99 -14.52 24.47
C TYR A 160 9.83 -14.68 23.47
N PHE A 161 9.96 -15.43 22.37
CA PHE A 161 9.94 -16.89 22.22
C PHE A 161 8.66 -17.56 22.78
N ILE A 162 8.03 -18.32 21.89
CA ILE A 162 6.75 -19.05 21.99
C ILE A 162 6.88 -20.23 22.96
N PRO A 163 5.78 -20.64 23.62
CA PRO A 163 5.48 -22.06 23.76
C PRO A 163 4.13 -22.44 23.16
N LEU A 164 4.16 -23.60 22.51
CA LEU A 164 3.03 -24.46 22.20
C LEU A 164 2.38 -24.96 23.49
N ASP A 165 1.06 -25.11 23.43
CA ASP A 165 0.33 -26.23 24.04
C ASP A 165 -0.41 -26.97 22.90
#